data_AF-A0A9Q9IG39-F1
#
_entry.id   AF-A0A9Q9IG39-F1
#
_cell.length_a   1.000
_cell.length_b   1.000
_cell.length_c   1.000
_cell.angle_alpha   90.00
_cell.angle_beta   90.00
_cell.angle_gamma   90.00
#
_symmetry.space_group_name_H-M   'P 1'
#
loop_
_entity.id
_entity.type
_entity.pdbx_description
1 polymer ?
#
loop_
_entity_poly.entity_id
_entity_poly.type
_entity_poly.pdbx_seq_one_letter_code
_entity_poly.pdbx_strand_id
1 'polypeptide(L)'
;METWIVLTLLVLVVIALVAVVAGGRRKRARQELADAREDALRWYERLGGQVMNLTGDAPAVRQALADAGERYTAAGAQLERATSVKQYELVRETALEGLAYARAARVALGIDPGPDLPPLAGGRTGQLTREREVDVQGHRFRAGPQPGDATPYYYPGGMVAGRGVPAGWYSEPWWKTALVAGAWGVGSLLVFDALFSPAWGDTGYDAGFNAGFDQGYDQGYDAGDAGDAGDAGQDYDPGADAGFGEAGDAGDGGFDAGGDFGDFGGDF
;
A
#
# COMPACT_ATOMS: atom_id res chain seq x y z
N MET A 1 64.56 7.33 4.10
CA MET A 1 63.90 6.68 5.24
C MET A 1 62.73 7.52 5.77
N GLU A 2 62.89 8.83 5.91
CA GLU A 2 61.83 9.73 6.42
C GLU A 2 60.55 9.72 5.57
N THR A 3 60.65 9.71 4.24
CA THR A 3 59.49 9.68 3.34
C THR A 3 58.62 8.43 3.50
N TRP A 4 59.23 7.27 3.71
CA TRP A 4 58.50 6.01 3.95
C TRP A 4 57.74 6.03 5.27
N ILE A 5 58.34 6.58 6.34
CA ILE A 5 57.69 6.70 7.64
C ILE A 5 56.48 7.65 7.56
N VAL A 6 56.63 8.78 6.88
CA VAL A 6 55.54 9.74 6.67
C VAL A 6 54.40 9.12 5.85
N LEU A 7 54.72 8.38 4.78
CA LEU A 7 53.73 7.67 3.98
C LEU A 7 52.98 6.60 4.79
N THR A 8 53.68 5.81 5.60
CA THR A 8 53.04 4.80 6.46
C THR A 8 52.13 5.43 7.50
N LEU A 9 52.55 6.51 8.16
CA LEU A 9 51.71 7.25 9.10
C LEU A 9 50.47 7.84 8.43
N LEU A 10 50.62 8.42 7.24
CA LEU A 10 49.51 8.98 6.48
C LEU A 10 48.49 7.90 6.12
N VAL A 11 48.94 6.74 5.66
CA VAL A 11 48.07 5.59 5.36
C VAL A 11 47.32 5.12 6.61
N LEU A 12 47.99 5.04 7.77
CA LEU A 12 47.35 4.64 9.03
C LEU A 12 46.27 5.64 9.48
N VAL A 13 46.52 6.95 9.32
CA VAL A 13 45.54 7.99 9.62
C VAL A 13 44.33 7.88 8.69
N VAL A 14 44.56 7.65 7.39
CA VAL A 14 43.47 7.45 6.42
C VAL A 14 42.64 6.21 6.78
N ILE A 15 43.29 5.09 7.12
CA ILE A 15 42.60 3.85 7.54
C ILE A 15 41.76 4.09 8.81
N ALA A 16 42.32 4.77 9.81
CA ALA A 16 41.60 5.10 11.04
C ALA A 16 40.38 5.99 10.77
N LEU A 17 40.53 7.01 9.90
CA LEU A 17 39.44 7.88 9.50
C LEU A 17 38.32 7.11 8.77
N VAL A 18 38.69 6.24 7.83
CA VAL A 18 37.74 5.38 7.10
C VAL A 18 37.00 4.45 8.06
N ALA A 19 37.69 3.84 9.03
CA ALA A 19 37.08 2.97 10.03
C ALA A 19 36.06 3.70 10.91
N VAL A 20 36.37 4.91 11.37
CA VAL A 20 35.44 5.74 12.17
C VAL A 20 34.21 6.13 11.36
N VAL A 21 34.39 6.59 10.12
CA VAL A 21 33.28 6.97 9.23
C VAL A 21 32.40 5.74 8.91
N ALA A 22 33.00 4.60 8.58
CA ALA A 22 32.27 3.36 8.30
C ALA A 22 31.51 2.84 9.54
N GLY A 23 32.12 2.90 10.73
CA GLY A 23 31.48 2.55 12.00
C GLY A 23 30.28 3.44 12.32
N GLY A 24 30.42 4.75 12.11
CA GLY A 24 29.32 5.71 12.27
C GLY A 24 28.14 5.43 11.34
N ARG A 25 28.40 5.16 10.06
CA ARG A 25 27.35 4.81 9.07
C ARG A 25 26.61 3.53 9.44
N ARG A 26 27.33 2.48 9.83
CA ARG A 26 26.72 1.20 10.26
C ARG A 26 25.85 1.36 11.50
N LYS A 27 26.28 2.19 12.46
CA LYS A 27 25.48 2.47 13.66
C LYS A 27 24.17 3.17 13.31
N ARG A 28 24.21 4.20 12.47
CA ARG A 28 23.02 4.94 12.01
C ARG A 28 22.04 4.04 11.28
N ALA A 29 22.52 3.27 10.30
CA ALA A 29 21.66 2.34 9.55
C ALA A 29 20.96 1.30 10.45
N ARG A 30 21.64 0.82 11.50
CA ARG A 30 21.03 -0.08 12.49
C ARG A 30 19.96 0.60 13.34
N GLN A 31 20.17 1.87 13.70
CA GLN A 31 19.20 2.65 14.46
C GLN A 31 17.97 2.94 13.61
N GLU A 32 18.15 3.41 12.37
CA GLU A 32 17.06 3.67 11.42
C GLU A 32 16.21 2.40 11.17
N LEU A 33 16.86 1.25 11.02
CA LEU A 33 16.16 -0.03 10.88
C LEU A 33 15.35 -0.40 12.12
N ALA A 34 15.92 -0.21 13.32
CA ALA A 34 15.24 -0.48 14.58
C ALA A 34 14.04 0.46 14.77
N ASP A 35 14.21 1.76 14.50
CA ASP A 35 13.15 2.75 14.62
C ASP A 35 12.00 2.46 13.65
N ALA A 36 12.31 2.11 12.39
CA ALA A 36 11.30 1.73 11.40
C ALA A 36 10.53 0.46 11.81
N ARG A 37 11.23 -0.53 12.38
CA ARG A 37 10.60 -1.75 12.91
C ARG A 37 9.66 -1.44 14.06
N GLU A 38 10.08 -0.63 15.03
CA GLU A 38 9.25 -0.26 16.18
C GLU A 38 8.02 0.57 15.75
N ASP A 39 8.18 1.45 14.76
CA ASP A 39 7.03 2.19 14.21
C ASP A 39 6.03 1.23 13.57
N ALA A 40 6.51 0.31 12.73
CA ALA A 40 5.65 -0.71 12.10
C ALA A 40 4.91 -1.58 13.14
N LEU A 41 5.63 -2.05 14.17
CA LEU A 41 5.07 -2.83 15.27
C LEU A 41 3.97 -2.07 16.01
N ARG A 42 4.23 -0.81 16.37
CA ARG A 42 3.26 0.04 17.06
C ARG A 42 1.93 0.14 16.30
N TRP A 43 1.97 0.35 14.98
CA TRP A 43 0.74 0.43 14.18
C TRP A 43 0.07 -0.92 13.99
N TYR A 44 0.85 -1.98 13.79
CA TYR A 44 0.36 -3.36 13.67
C TYR A 44 -0.36 -3.83 14.94
N GLU A 45 0.23 -3.60 16.12
CA GLU A 45 -0.38 -3.93 17.42
C GLU A 45 -1.65 -3.13 17.66
N ARG A 46 -1.65 -1.83 17.31
CA ARG A 46 -2.85 -0.99 17.40
C ARG A 46 -3.97 -1.52 16.51
N LEU A 47 -3.65 -1.97 15.28
CA LEU A 47 -4.61 -2.60 14.38
C LEU A 47 -5.16 -3.91 14.97
N GLY A 48 -4.28 -4.78 15.47
CA GLY A 48 -4.69 -6.02 16.13
C GLY A 48 -5.64 -5.76 17.30
N GLY A 49 -5.38 -4.72 18.09
CA GLY A 49 -6.27 -4.28 19.15
C GLY A 49 -7.66 -3.86 18.66
N GLN A 50 -7.79 -3.25 17.47
CA GLN A 50 -9.11 -2.92 16.92
C GLN A 50 -9.83 -4.17 16.38
N VAL A 51 -9.14 -4.99 15.59
CA VAL A 51 -9.71 -6.19 14.95
C VAL A 51 -10.22 -7.19 15.98
N MET A 52 -9.54 -7.35 17.12
CA MET A 52 -9.92 -8.31 18.15
C MET A 52 -11.03 -7.81 19.08
N ASN A 53 -11.27 -6.50 19.18
CA ASN A 53 -12.20 -5.92 20.16
C ASN A 53 -13.47 -5.30 19.54
N LEU A 54 -13.49 -5.05 18.23
CA LEU A 54 -14.66 -4.54 17.54
C LEU A 54 -15.49 -5.68 16.95
N THR A 55 -16.80 -5.59 17.09
CA THR A 55 -17.76 -6.52 16.49
C THR A 55 -19.09 -5.81 16.27
N GLY A 56 -19.91 -6.31 15.34
CA GLY A 56 -21.26 -5.81 15.10
C GLY A 56 -21.96 -6.48 13.92
N ASP A 57 -23.28 -6.41 13.91
CA ASP A 57 -24.13 -7.13 12.96
C ASP A 57 -24.55 -6.31 11.74
N ALA A 58 -24.27 -5.00 11.71
CA ALA A 58 -24.56 -4.21 10.52
C ALA A 58 -23.65 -4.66 9.35
N PRO A 59 -24.15 -4.79 8.11
CA PRO A 59 -23.35 -5.20 6.96
C PRO A 59 -22.08 -4.35 6.78
N ALA A 60 -22.21 -3.03 6.92
CA ALA A 60 -21.09 -2.09 6.86
C ALA A 60 -20.00 -2.37 7.92
N VAL A 61 -20.40 -2.73 9.15
CA VAL A 61 -19.48 -3.06 10.23
C VAL A 61 -18.76 -4.36 9.93
N ARG A 62 -19.48 -5.42 9.56
CA ARG A 62 -18.86 -6.72 9.22
C ARG A 62 -17.88 -6.61 8.06
N GLN A 63 -18.25 -5.89 6.99
CA GLN A 63 -17.37 -5.71 5.84
C GLN A 63 -16.10 -4.92 6.21
N ALA A 64 -16.26 -3.78 6.90
CA ALA A 64 -15.11 -2.99 7.32
C ALA A 64 -14.18 -3.76 8.29
N LEU A 65 -14.72 -4.58 9.20
CA LEU A 65 -13.90 -5.42 10.09
C LEU A 65 -13.23 -6.58 9.34
N ALA A 66 -13.89 -7.16 8.33
CA ALA A 66 -13.28 -8.16 7.48
C ALA A 66 -12.10 -7.57 6.68
N ASP A 67 -12.30 -6.43 6.01
CA ASP A 67 -11.22 -5.73 5.29
C ASP A 67 -10.08 -5.34 6.25
N ALA A 68 -10.39 -4.89 7.48
CA ALA A 68 -9.37 -4.62 8.51
C ALA A 68 -8.58 -5.88 8.91
N GLY A 69 -9.26 -7.02 9.08
CA GLY A 69 -8.65 -8.32 9.39
C GLY A 69 -7.76 -8.86 8.26
N GLU A 70 -8.16 -8.66 7.00
CA GLU A 70 -7.32 -8.95 5.83
C GLU A 70 -6.01 -8.16 5.88
N ARG A 71 -6.11 -6.85 6.16
CA ARG A 71 -4.92 -5.99 6.31
C ARG A 71 -4.06 -6.34 7.51
N TYR A 72 -4.67 -6.74 8.62
CA TYR A 72 -3.94 -7.24 9.78
C TYR A 72 -3.11 -8.49 9.42
N THR A 73 -3.73 -9.46 8.77
CA THR A 73 -3.05 -10.69 8.33
C THR A 73 -1.91 -10.39 7.36
N ALA A 74 -2.14 -9.50 6.39
CA ALA A 74 -1.13 -9.08 5.42
C ALA A 74 0.04 -8.34 6.10
N ALA A 75 -0.25 -7.39 7.00
CA ALA A 75 0.77 -6.66 7.73
C ALA A 75 1.63 -7.59 8.60
N GLY A 76 1.02 -8.57 9.27
CA GLY A 76 1.74 -9.58 10.05
C GLY A 76 2.70 -10.40 9.17
N ALA A 77 2.21 -10.91 8.03
CA ALA A 77 3.03 -11.67 7.10
C ALA A 77 4.16 -10.85 6.44
N GLN A 78 3.97 -9.53 6.27
CA GLN A 78 5.03 -8.63 5.80
C GLN A 78 6.04 -8.35 6.92
N LEU A 79 5.57 -8.12 8.15
CA LEU A 79 6.39 -7.82 9.32
C LEU A 79 7.39 -8.93 9.62
N GLU A 80 6.95 -10.19 9.53
CA GLU A 80 7.80 -11.37 9.73
C GLU A 80 8.94 -11.48 8.71
N ARG A 81 8.71 -11.03 7.46
CA ARG A 81 9.68 -11.11 6.35
C ARG A 81 10.51 -9.83 6.18
N ALA A 82 10.12 -8.74 6.82
CA ALA A 82 10.76 -7.44 6.66
C ALA A 82 12.17 -7.42 7.28
N THR A 83 13.13 -6.95 6.49
CA THR A 83 14.57 -6.88 6.81
C THR A 83 15.20 -5.54 6.43
N SER A 84 14.43 -4.62 5.84
CA SER A 84 14.87 -3.29 5.45
C SER A 84 13.92 -2.20 5.94
N VAL A 85 14.42 -0.97 6.04
CA VAL A 85 13.61 0.21 6.42
C VAL A 85 12.38 0.33 5.52
N LYS A 86 12.56 0.24 4.20
CA LYS A 86 11.47 0.30 3.21
C LYS A 86 10.43 -0.80 3.41
N GLN A 87 10.84 -2.01 3.77
CA GLN A 87 9.90 -3.09 4.06
C GLN A 87 9.10 -2.83 5.33
N TYR A 88 9.70 -2.29 6.39
CA TYR A 88 8.96 -1.88 7.58
C TYR A 88 8.03 -0.69 7.32
N GLU A 89 8.41 0.26 6.46
CA GLU A 89 7.52 1.32 5.99
C GLU A 89 6.28 0.73 5.27
N LEU A 90 6.45 -0.28 4.42
CA LEU A 90 5.33 -0.98 3.76
C LEU A 90 4.40 -1.70 4.75
N VAL A 91 4.97 -2.31 5.80
CA VAL A 91 4.19 -2.92 6.89
C VAL A 91 3.35 -1.85 7.59
N ARG A 92 3.96 -0.72 7.91
CA ARG A 92 3.28 0.43 8.52
C ARG A 92 2.13 0.93 7.64
N GLU A 93 2.34 1.11 6.34
CA GLU A 93 1.28 1.51 5.41
C GLU A 93 0.12 0.50 5.41
N THR A 94 0.44 -0.80 5.33
CA THR A 94 -0.59 -1.87 5.38
C THR A 94 -1.38 -1.84 6.70
N ALA A 95 -0.71 -1.59 7.83
CA ALA A 95 -1.38 -1.46 9.13
C ALA A 95 -2.25 -0.20 9.21
N LEU A 96 -1.81 0.93 8.65
CA LEU A 96 -2.59 2.17 8.57
C LEU A 96 -3.83 2.00 7.69
N GLU A 97 -3.73 1.29 6.57
CA GLU A 97 -4.89 0.93 5.74
C GLU A 97 -5.90 0.10 6.54
N GLY A 98 -5.43 -0.92 7.27
CA GLY A 98 -6.28 -1.69 8.18
C GLY A 98 -6.95 -0.83 9.26
N LEU A 99 -6.23 0.15 9.82
CA LEU A 99 -6.78 1.08 10.80
C LEU A 99 -7.82 2.02 10.21
N ALA A 100 -7.70 2.39 8.92
CA ALA A 100 -8.71 3.16 8.23
C ALA A 100 -10.03 2.36 8.11
N TYR A 101 -9.96 1.06 7.83
CA TYR A 101 -11.11 0.17 7.86
C TYR A 101 -11.69 -0.01 9.28
N ALA A 102 -10.84 -0.20 10.29
CA ALA A 102 -11.29 -0.26 11.68
C ALA A 102 -12.00 1.04 12.10
N ARG A 103 -11.48 2.20 11.69
CA ARG A 103 -12.12 3.51 11.90
C ARG A 103 -13.49 3.58 11.20
N ALA A 104 -13.60 3.08 9.97
CA ALA A 104 -14.87 3.00 9.26
C ALA A 104 -15.89 2.10 9.98
N ALA A 105 -15.45 0.96 10.52
CA ALA A 105 -16.30 0.11 11.36
C ALA A 105 -16.83 0.84 12.60
N ARG A 106 -15.98 1.63 13.28
CA ARG A 106 -16.38 2.46 14.43
C ARG A 106 -17.42 3.52 14.04
N VAL A 107 -17.23 4.18 12.88
CA VAL A 107 -18.22 5.12 12.34
C VAL A 107 -19.55 4.41 12.08
N ALA A 108 -19.53 3.23 11.47
CA ALA A 108 -20.73 2.43 11.21
C ALA A 108 -21.40 1.89 12.49
N LEU A 109 -20.65 1.70 13.57
CA LEU A 109 -21.16 1.41 14.91
C LEU A 109 -21.75 2.64 15.62
N GLY A 110 -21.59 3.84 15.08
CA GLY A 110 -22.02 5.08 15.72
C GLY A 110 -21.22 5.44 16.96
N ILE A 111 -20.00 4.91 17.11
CA ILE A 111 -19.09 5.22 18.22
C ILE A 111 -17.97 6.16 17.75
N ASP A 112 -17.25 6.73 18.71
CA ASP A 112 -16.09 7.61 18.42
C ASP A 112 -15.14 6.92 17.41
N PRO A 113 -14.80 7.53 16.26
CA PRO A 113 -13.90 6.93 15.27
C PRO A 113 -12.49 6.67 15.81
N GLY A 114 -12.10 7.33 16.91
CA GLY A 114 -10.76 7.31 17.45
C GLY A 114 -9.87 8.39 16.82
N PRO A 115 -8.60 8.48 17.27
CA PRO A 115 -7.72 9.56 16.88
C PRO A 115 -7.32 9.43 15.41
N ASP A 116 -7.09 10.59 14.79
CA ASP A 116 -6.73 10.69 13.37
C ASP A 116 -5.49 9.85 13.05
N LEU A 117 -5.51 9.29 11.84
CA LEU A 117 -4.43 8.48 11.31
C LEU A 117 -3.51 9.34 10.45
N PRO A 118 -2.20 9.02 10.41
CA PRO A 118 -1.33 9.52 9.36
C PRO A 118 -1.96 9.29 7.97
N PRO A 119 -1.78 10.22 7.02
CA PRO A 119 -2.24 10.00 5.66
C PRO A 119 -1.52 8.80 5.05
N LEU A 120 -2.25 8.01 4.25
CA LEU A 120 -1.70 6.90 3.48
C LEU A 120 -0.81 7.41 2.34
N ALA A 121 0.22 6.64 1.99
CA ALA A 121 1.15 6.99 0.91
C ALA A 121 0.47 7.13 -0.47
N GLY A 122 -0.67 6.45 -0.70
CA GLY A 122 -1.42 6.43 -1.96
C GLY A 122 -2.18 7.72 -2.33
N GLY A 123 -1.92 8.83 -1.65
CA GLY A 123 -2.43 10.16 -2.00
C GLY A 123 -3.81 10.48 -1.40
N ARG A 124 -4.03 11.77 -1.14
CA ARG A 124 -5.31 12.32 -0.68
C ARG A 124 -6.20 12.62 -1.87
N THR A 125 -6.92 11.62 -2.36
CA THR A 125 -7.91 11.76 -3.44
C THR A 125 -9.23 12.41 -2.98
N GLY A 126 -9.24 13.02 -1.79
CA GLY A 126 -10.42 13.60 -1.16
C GLY A 126 -11.34 12.55 -0.52
N GLN A 127 -12.42 13.04 0.07
CA GLN A 127 -13.49 12.23 0.65
C GLN A 127 -14.82 12.63 0.01
N LEU A 128 -15.70 11.67 -0.24
CA LEU A 128 -17.07 11.94 -0.66
C LEU A 128 -17.77 12.81 0.39
N THR A 129 -18.33 13.94 -0.05
CA THR A 129 -19.02 14.89 0.84
C THR A 129 -20.55 14.81 0.75
N ARG A 130 -21.08 14.16 -0.29
CA ARG A 130 -22.52 14.02 -0.57
C ARG A 130 -22.83 12.61 -1.04
N GLU A 131 -24.06 12.20 -0.80
CA GLU A 131 -24.62 10.96 -1.36
C GLU A 131 -24.80 11.08 -2.86
N ARG A 132 -24.57 9.97 -3.56
CA ARG A 132 -24.63 9.83 -5.01
C ARG A 132 -25.32 8.53 -5.37
N GLU A 133 -26.17 8.58 -6.39
CA GLU A 133 -26.83 7.40 -6.95
C GLU A 133 -26.84 7.52 -8.48
N VAL A 134 -26.40 6.47 -9.16
CA VAL A 134 -26.35 6.40 -10.62
C VAL A 134 -26.85 5.04 -11.11
N ASP A 135 -27.35 5.01 -12.33
CA ASP A 135 -27.70 3.76 -13.03
C ASP A 135 -26.69 3.52 -14.16
N VAL A 136 -26.01 2.38 -14.12
CA VAL A 136 -25.04 1.96 -15.12
C VAL A 136 -25.45 0.59 -15.62
N GLN A 137 -25.82 0.51 -16.91
CA GLN A 137 -26.26 -0.72 -17.55
C GLN A 137 -27.46 -1.41 -16.85
N GLY A 138 -28.38 -0.64 -16.26
CA GLY A 138 -29.53 -1.18 -15.53
C GLY A 138 -29.20 -1.63 -14.11
N HIS A 139 -28.00 -1.33 -13.62
CA HIS A 139 -27.58 -1.60 -12.25
C HIS A 139 -27.36 -0.29 -11.49
N ARG A 140 -27.91 -0.22 -10.27
CA ARG A 140 -27.90 0.99 -9.45
C ARG A 140 -26.70 1.00 -8.52
N PHE A 141 -25.84 1.99 -8.66
CA PHE A 141 -24.68 2.20 -7.81
C PHE A 141 -24.91 3.39 -6.88
N ARG A 142 -24.50 3.24 -5.62
CA ARG A 142 -24.57 4.30 -4.60
C ARG A 142 -23.20 4.55 -3.99
N ALA A 143 -22.95 5.81 -3.65
CA ALA A 143 -21.76 6.20 -2.91
C ALA A 143 -22.07 7.39 -1.97
N GLY A 144 -21.34 7.53 -0.86
CA GLY A 144 -21.54 8.67 0.04
C GLY A 144 -20.58 8.75 1.22
N PRO A 145 -20.69 9.82 2.03
CA PRO A 145 -19.86 10.04 3.22
C PRO A 145 -20.18 9.09 4.38
N GLN A 146 -21.41 8.57 4.44
CA GLN A 146 -21.94 7.83 5.59
C GLN A 146 -22.15 6.35 5.25
N PRO A 147 -21.96 5.45 6.23
CA PRO A 147 -22.33 4.05 6.08
C PRO A 147 -23.84 3.90 6.00
N GLY A 148 -24.29 2.88 5.28
CA GLY A 148 -25.69 2.50 5.24
C GLY A 148 -25.87 1.08 4.73
N ASP A 149 -27.08 0.54 4.86
CA ASP A 149 -27.40 -0.81 4.38
C ASP A 149 -27.19 -0.96 2.87
N ALA A 150 -27.37 0.14 2.12
CA ALA A 150 -27.15 0.19 0.68
C ALA A 150 -25.71 0.58 0.28
N THR A 151 -24.83 0.90 1.24
CA THR A 151 -23.43 1.27 1.01
C THR A 151 -22.50 0.57 2.02
N PRO A 152 -22.44 -0.78 2.03
CA PRO A 152 -21.72 -1.50 3.07
C PRO A 152 -20.20 -1.53 2.86
N TYR A 153 -19.69 -1.12 1.69
CA TYR A 153 -18.27 -1.20 1.37
C TYR A 153 -17.57 0.13 1.58
N TYR A 154 -16.60 0.17 2.49
CA TYR A 154 -15.77 1.35 2.67
C TYR A 154 -14.52 1.29 1.78
N TYR A 155 -14.09 2.43 1.26
CA TYR A 155 -12.79 2.60 0.64
C TYR A 155 -12.04 3.76 1.32
N PRO A 156 -10.78 3.56 1.75
CA PRO A 156 -10.01 4.59 2.46
C PRO A 156 -9.52 5.75 1.57
N GLY A 157 -9.69 5.65 0.25
CA GLY A 157 -9.16 6.61 -0.71
C GLY A 157 -7.77 6.21 -1.20
N GLY A 158 -7.44 6.61 -2.43
CA GLY A 158 -6.12 6.40 -3.04
C GLY A 158 -6.18 6.21 -4.55
N MET A 159 -5.01 5.93 -5.13
CA MET A 159 -4.87 5.67 -6.57
C MET A 159 -5.19 4.21 -6.89
N VAL A 160 -6.05 3.98 -7.89
CA VAL A 160 -6.37 2.67 -8.45
C VAL A 160 -6.00 2.68 -9.93
N ALA A 161 -4.97 1.93 -10.31
CA ALA A 161 -4.45 1.87 -11.69
C ALA A 161 -4.37 3.26 -12.38
N GLY A 162 -3.67 4.20 -11.73
CA GLY A 162 -3.42 5.55 -12.22
C GLY A 162 -4.57 6.56 -12.06
N ARG A 163 -5.70 6.17 -11.46
CA ARG A 163 -6.88 7.04 -11.28
C ARG A 163 -7.23 7.16 -9.81
N GLY A 164 -7.45 8.40 -9.35
CA GLY A 164 -7.78 8.68 -7.96
C GLY A 164 -9.22 8.29 -7.64
N VAL A 165 -9.41 7.46 -6.61
CA VAL A 165 -10.72 7.10 -6.07
C VAL A 165 -10.85 7.73 -4.68
N PRO A 166 -11.89 8.55 -4.40
CA PRO A 166 -12.03 9.22 -3.12
C PRO A 166 -12.44 8.25 -2.00
N ALA A 167 -12.11 8.63 -0.77
CA ALA A 167 -12.56 7.90 0.41
C ALA A 167 -14.09 7.99 0.55
N GLY A 168 -14.74 6.91 0.97
CA GLY A 168 -16.18 6.90 1.17
C GLY A 168 -16.78 5.50 1.25
N TRP A 169 -18.11 5.48 1.37
CA TRP A 169 -18.92 4.26 1.40
C TRP A 169 -19.59 4.05 0.05
N TYR A 170 -19.64 2.81 -0.40
CA TYR A 170 -20.09 2.41 -1.72
C TYR A 170 -21.02 1.19 -1.64
N SER A 171 -21.97 1.10 -2.58
CA SER A 171 -22.87 -0.05 -2.70
C SER A 171 -22.15 -1.32 -3.10
N GLU A 172 -21.09 -1.20 -3.89
CA GLU A 172 -20.31 -2.30 -4.42
C GLU A 172 -18.81 -1.95 -4.46
N PRO A 173 -17.92 -2.94 -4.30
CA PRO A 173 -16.49 -2.73 -4.30
C PRO A 173 -15.90 -2.74 -5.72
N TRP A 174 -16.44 -1.91 -6.63
CA TRP A 174 -16.12 -1.90 -8.06
C TRP A 174 -14.62 -1.61 -8.38
N TRP A 175 -13.88 -1.06 -7.42
CA TRP A 175 -12.43 -0.82 -7.52
C TRP A 175 -11.59 -2.08 -7.26
N LYS A 176 -12.12 -3.09 -6.54
CA LYS A 176 -11.35 -4.29 -6.15
C LYS A 176 -10.82 -5.03 -7.39
N THR A 177 -11.60 -5.13 -8.47
CA THR A 177 -11.16 -5.76 -9.72
C THR A 177 -9.95 -5.04 -10.33
N ALA A 178 -9.96 -3.71 -10.36
CA ALA A 178 -8.85 -2.94 -10.92
C ALA A 178 -7.58 -3.04 -10.05
N LEU A 179 -7.73 -3.14 -8.72
CA LEU A 179 -6.62 -3.38 -7.81
C LEU A 179 -5.95 -4.74 -8.03
N VAL A 180 -6.75 -5.78 -8.29
CA VAL A 180 -6.23 -7.15 -8.49
C VAL A 180 -5.69 -7.35 -9.90
N ALA A 181 -6.43 -6.90 -10.92
CA ALA A 181 -6.09 -7.13 -12.33
C ALA A 181 -5.08 -6.12 -12.89
N GLY A 182 -4.82 -5.00 -12.18
CA GLY A 182 -3.96 -3.92 -12.66
C GLY A 182 -4.55 -3.11 -13.84
N ALA A 183 -5.77 -3.46 -14.27
CA ALA A 183 -6.46 -2.80 -15.37
C ALA A 183 -7.94 -2.57 -15.02
N TRP A 184 -8.47 -1.45 -15.48
CA TRP A 184 -9.88 -1.13 -15.30
C TRP A 184 -10.74 -1.93 -16.29
N GLY A 185 -11.66 -2.74 -15.77
CA GLY A 185 -12.72 -3.31 -16.59
C GLY A 185 -13.66 -2.22 -17.12
N VAL A 186 -14.24 -2.43 -18.30
CA VAL A 186 -15.18 -1.49 -18.93
C VAL A 186 -16.32 -1.10 -17.98
N GLY A 187 -16.84 -2.06 -17.20
CA GLY A 187 -17.86 -1.79 -16.18
C GLY A 187 -17.40 -0.83 -15.08
N SER A 188 -16.22 -1.06 -14.48
CA SER A 188 -15.67 -0.19 -13.43
C SER A 188 -15.40 1.22 -13.94
N LEU A 189 -15.00 1.39 -15.21
CA LEU A 189 -14.84 2.71 -15.83
C LEU A 189 -16.17 3.45 -15.93
N LEU A 190 -17.23 2.80 -16.40
CA LEU A 190 -18.56 3.42 -16.52
C LEU A 190 -19.12 3.80 -15.15
N VAL A 191 -18.94 2.96 -14.14
CA VAL A 191 -19.34 3.25 -12.76
C VAL A 191 -18.57 4.45 -12.22
N PHE A 192 -17.25 4.47 -12.42
CA PHE A 192 -16.43 5.62 -12.04
C PHE A 192 -16.91 6.90 -12.71
N ASP A 193 -17.00 6.91 -14.04
CA ASP A 193 -17.35 8.11 -14.81
C ASP A 193 -18.75 8.63 -14.42
N ALA A 194 -19.70 7.73 -14.12
CA ALA A 194 -21.03 8.11 -13.64
C ALA A 194 -21.00 8.70 -12.21
N LEU A 195 -20.37 8.01 -11.26
CA LEU A 195 -20.32 8.41 -9.85
C LEU A 195 -19.53 9.69 -9.62
N PHE A 196 -18.53 9.97 -10.46
CA PHE A 196 -17.62 11.12 -10.34
C PHE A 196 -17.79 12.12 -11.48
N SER A 197 -18.91 12.06 -12.21
CA SER A 197 -19.19 13.04 -13.28
C SER A 197 -19.27 14.47 -12.72
N PRO A 198 -18.88 15.49 -13.52
CA PRO A 198 -19.03 16.90 -13.12
C PRO A 198 -20.47 17.33 -12.79
N ALA A 199 -21.47 16.54 -13.20
CA ALA A 199 -22.88 16.79 -12.91
C ALA A 199 -23.21 16.81 -11.41
N TRP A 200 -22.39 16.17 -10.57
CA TRP A 200 -22.54 16.23 -9.11
C TRP A 200 -22.11 17.58 -8.51
N GLY A 201 -21.39 18.41 -9.27
CA GLY A 201 -20.94 19.74 -8.82
C GLY A 201 -20.11 19.68 -7.53
N ASP A 202 -19.36 18.59 -7.34
CA ASP A 202 -18.50 18.38 -6.18
C ASP A 202 -17.03 18.56 -6.60
N THR A 203 -16.54 19.78 -6.44
CA THR A 203 -15.15 20.16 -6.75
C THR A 203 -14.13 19.49 -5.82
N GLY A 204 -14.58 18.81 -4.76
CA GLY A 204 -13.70 18.07 -3.84
C GLY A 204 -12.99 16.88 -4.49
N TYR A 205 -13.58 16.29 -5.53
CA TYR A 205 -12.94 15.25 -6.35
C TYR A 205 -11.90 15.85 -7.30
N ASP A 206 -12.23 16.93 -8.02
CA ASP A 206 -11.33 17.57 -9.00
C ASP A 206 -10.05 18.12 -8.34
N ALA A 207 -10.16 18.64 -7.11
CA ALA A 207 -9.00 19.12 -6.35
C ALA A 207 -8.01 17.99 -5.98
N GLY A 208 -8.51 16.80 -5.63
CA GLY A 208 -7.69 15.62 -5.33
C GLY A 208 -7.12 14.94 -6.58
N PHE A 209 -7.87 14.96 -7.69
CA PHE A 209 -7.43 14.45 -8.99
C PHE A 209 -6.19 15.19 -9.51
N ASN A 210 -6.22 16.53 -9.51
CA ASN A 210 -5.08 17.34 -9.96
C ASN A 210 -3.86 17.19 -9.04
N ALA A 211 -4.05 17.18 -7.71
CA ALA A 211 -2.95 17.01 -6.77
C ALA A 211 -2.27 15.63 -6.85
N GLY A 212 -3.03 14.56 -7.12
CA GLY A 212 -2.50 13.21 -7.34
C GLY A 212 -1.79 13.04 -8.69
N PHE A 213 -2.26 13.74 -9.73
CA PHE A 213 -1.59 13.80 -11.03
C PHE A 213 -0.24 14.52 -10.93
N ASP A 214 -0.18 15.65 -10.22
CA ASP A 214 1.05 16.42 -10.01
C ASP A 214 2.11 15.62 -9.21
N GLN A 215 1.71 14.96 -8.11
CA GLN A 215 2.65 14.13 -7.32
C GLN A 215 3.12 12.86 -8.04
N GLY A 216 2.27 12.25 -8.87
CA GLY A 216 2.63 11.09 -9.69
C GLY A 216 3.62 11.44 -10.80
N TYR A 217 3.55 12.66 -11.33
CA TYR A 217 4.55 13.20 -12.26
C TYR A 217 5.87 13.49 -11.54
N ASP A 218 5.85 14.16 -10.39
CA ASP A 218 7.07 14.51 -9.65
C ASP A 218 7.89 13.27 -9.22
N GLN A 219 7.24 12.19 -8.75
CA GLN A 219 7.95 10.94 -8.42
C GLN A 219 8.47 10.19 -9.65
N GLY A 220 7.86 10.39 -10.83
CA GLY A 220 8.31 9.80 -12.09
C GLY A 220 9.54 10.49 -12.67
N TYR A 221 9.73 11.78 -12.41
CA TYR A 221 10.89 12.55 -12.88
C TYR A 221 12.07 12.51 -11.89
N ASP A 222 11.83 12.46 -10.57
CA ASP A 222 12.91 12.34 -9.57
C ASP A 222 13.60 10.95 -9.57
N ALA A 223 12.99 9.94 -10.20
CA ALA A 223 13.62 8.64 -10.45
C ALA A 223 14.47 8.60 -11.74
N GLY A 224 14.44 9.66 -12.55
CA GLY A 224 15.07 9.72 -13.87
C GLY A 224 16.19 10.74 -14.03
N ASP A 225 16.39 11.67 -13.08
CA ASP A 225 17.40 12.73 -13.22
C ASP A 225 18.37 12.78 -12.03
N ALA A 226 19.23 11.76 -11.97
CA ALA A 226 20.43 11.78 -11.15
C ALA A 226 21.68 11.76 -12.04
N GLY A 227 22.00 12.92 -12.62
CA GLY A 227 23.38 13.35 -12.80
C GLY A 227 24.03 13.08 -14.16
N ASP A 228 23.90 14.03 -15.08
CA ASP A 228 24.95 14.31 -16.07
C ASP A 228 26.14 15.00 -15.37
N ALA A 229 27.23 14.25 -15.18
CA ALA A 229 28.57 14.80 -15.01
C ALA A 229 29.64 13.72 -15.24
N GLY A 230 30.30 13.76 -16.40
CA GLY A 230 31.71 13.39 -16.51
C GLY A 230 32.05 12.21 -17.42
N ASP A 231 32.44 12.57 -18.64
CA ASP A 231 33.22 11.83 -19.64
C ASP A 231 34.34 10.93 -19.07
N ALA A 232 34.29 9.64 -19.41
CA ALA A 232 35.46 8.81 -19.72
C ALA A 232 34.98 7.56 -20.46
N GLY A 233 35.23 7.49 -21.77
CA GLY A 233 34.77 6.41 -22.64
C GLY A 233 35.28 5.02 -22.26
N GLN A 234 34.61 4.00 -22.79
CA GLN A 234 35.16 2.93 -23.63
C GLN A 234 34.00 2.07 -24.17
N ASP A 235 34.06 1.88 -25.48
CA ASP A 235 33.70 0.69 -26.27
C ASP A 235 32.40 -0.06 -26.00
N TYR A 236 31.57 0.00 -27.04
CA TYR A 236 30.29 -0.66 -27.24
C TYR A 236 30.50 -2.14 -27.63
N ASP A 237 29.97 -3.07 -26.84
CA ASP A 237 29.70 -4.45 -27.25
C ASP A 237 28.50 -5.03 -26.45
N PRO A 238 27.27 -5.09 -27.01
CA PRO A 238 26.14 -5.71 -26.33
C PRO A 238 26.02 -7.18 -26.73
N GLY A 239 26.81 -8.03 -26.08
CA GLY A 239 26.72 -9.49 -26.13
C GLY A 239 25.89 -10.05 -24.97
N ALA A 240 24.62 -10.39 -25.27
CA ALA A 240 23.80 -11.49 -24.72
C ALA A 240 23.94 -11.93 -23.24
N ASP A 241 22.91 -11.66 -22.41
CA ASP A 241 22.14 -12.66 -21.62
C ASP A 241 21.03 -12.04 -20.71
N ALA A 242 19.94 -11.54 -21.27
CA ALA A 242 18.72 -11.32 -20.50
C ALA A 242 17.67 -12.35 -20.93
N GLY A 243 17.68 -13.52 -20.28
CA GLY A 243 16.68 -14.56 -20.46
C GLY A 243 15.31 -14.10 -19.98
N PHE A 244 14.53 -13.52 -20.90
CA PHE A 244 13.08 -13.46 -20.82
C PHE A 244 12.52 -14.79 -21.31
N GLY A 245 11.97 -15.59 -20.39
CA GLY A 245 11.20 -16.78 -20.70
C GLY A 245 9.73 -16.41 -20.89
N GLU A 246 9.32 -16.47 -22.15
CA GLU A 246 8.01 -16.19 -22.72
C GLU A 246 6.89 -17.12 -22.20
N ALA A 247 5.67 -16.60 -22.29
CA ALA A 247 4.41 -17.26 -21.97
C ALA A 247 4.00 -18.29 -23.04
N GLY A 248 3.25 -19.31 -22.60
CA GLY A 248 2.33 -20.07 -23.45
C GLY A 248 2.39 -21.58 -23.23
N ASP A 249 1.36 -22.16 -22.62
CA ASP A 249 0.32 -22.89 -23.37
C ASP A 249 -0.75 -23.44 -22.42
N ALA A 250 -1.99 -23.44 -22.89
CA ALA A 250 -3.17 -23.90 -22.21
C ALA A 250 -3.26 -25.44 -22.22
N GLY A 251 -3.64 -26.04 -21.10
CA GLY A 251 -3.92 -27.46 -20.99
C GLY A 251 -5.00 -27.73 -19.95
N ASP A 252 -6.20 -27.96 -20.46
CA ASP A 252 -7.44 -28.36 -19.79
C ASP A 252 -7.29 -29.61 -18.91
N GLY A 253 -8.04 -29.69 -17.80
CA GLY A 253 -8.46 -30.97 -17.24
C GLY A 253 -8.41 -31.10 -15.71
N GLY A 254 -9.59 -31.25 -15.10
CA GLY A 254 -9.77 -32.16 -13.97
C GLY A 254 -10.07 -31.53 -12.61
N PHE A 255 -11.37 -31.40 -12.32
CA PHE A 255 -11.88 -31.41 -10.95
C PHE A 255 -11.48 -32.71 -10.25
N ASP A 256 -10.98 -32.63 -9.02
CA ASP A 256 -11.32 -33.65 -8.01
C ASP A 256 -11.25 -33.06 -6.60
N ALA A 257 -12.38 -33.20 -5.92
CA ALA A 257 -12.60 -32.92 -4.52
C ALA A 257 -12.40 -34.23 -3.73
N GLY A 258 -11.81 -34.11 -2.54
CA GLY A 258 -11.60 -35.21 -1.59
C GLY A 258 -10.14 -35.23 -1.15
N GLY A 259 -9.75 -34.90 0.08
CA GLY A 259 -10.37 -35.25 1.34
C GLY A 259 -9.46 -36.28 1.99
N ASP A 260 -8.57 -35.84 2.90
CA ASP A 260 -8.09 -36.63 4.06
C ASP A 260 -7.18 -35.74 4.93
N PHE A 261 -7.72 -35.15 6.00
CA PHE A 261 -6.91 -34.63 7.10
C PHE A 261 -6.80 -35.75 8.13
N GLY A 262 -5.83 -36.63 7.91
CA GLY A 262 -5.45 -37.70 8.83
C GLY A 262 -4.70 -37.14 10.04
N ASP A 263 -5.36 -37.25 11.19
CA ASP A 263 -4.85 -37.85 12.43
C ASP A 263 -3.39 -37.57 12.83
N PHE A 264 -3.22 -36.72 13.86
CA PHE A 264 -2.06 -36.76 14.74
C PHE A 264 -2.54 -36.91 16.19
N GLY A 265 -2.94 -38.14 16.53
CA GLY A 265 -2.90 -38.70 17.87
C GLY A 265 -1.48 -39.17 18.23
N GLY A 266 -1.15 -39.06 19.52
CA GLY A 266 0.22 -39.16 20.05
C GLY A 266 0.75 -40.57 20.31
N ASP A 267 1.99 -40.63 20.79
CA ASP A 267 2.39 -41.43 21.95
C ASP A 267 3.84 -41.11 22.38
N PHE A 268 4.07 -41.33 23.69
CA PHE A 268 5.23 -41.12 24.57
C PHE A 268 5.35 -39.78 25.30
#